data_AF-A0A9D6JBN7-F1
#
_entry.id   AF-A0A9D6JBN7-F1
#
_cell.length_a   1.000
_cell.length_b   1.000
_cell.length_c   1.000
_cell.angle_alpha   90.00
_cell.angle_beta   90.00
_cell.angle_gamma   90.00
#
_symmetry.space_group_name_H-M   'P 1'
#
loop_
_entity.id
_entity.type
_entity.pdbx_description
1 polymer ?
#
loop_
_entity_poly.entity_id
_entity_poly.type
_entity_poly.pdbx_seq_one_letter_code
_entity_poly.pdbx_strand_id
1 'polypeptide(L)' 'MYLNLKTYLPDDLLVKADRCSMAHALEARSPFLDRELLEYVFSLPDAMKLRWGRTKVVLREAFAEVLPQPVLRR' A
#
# COMPACT_ATOMS: atom_id res chain seq x y z
N MET A 1 -7.11 8.77 -0.84
CA MET A 1 -7.05 7.31 -1.02
C MET A 1 -7.98 6.83 -2.13
N TYR A 2 -9.26 7.21 -2.09
CA TYR A 2 -10.27 6.85 -3.10
C TYR A 2 -9.84 7.10 -4.57
N LEU A 3 -9.27 8.27 -4.88
CA LEU A 3 -8.86 8.60 -6.24
C LEU A 3 -7.85 7.57 -6.80
N ASN A 4 -6.82 7.22 -6.02
CA ASN A 4 -5.82 6.22 -6.45
C ASN A 4 -6.44 4.85 -6.73
N LEU A 5 -7.46 4.44 -5.97
CA LEU A 5 -8.19 3.19 -6.21
C LEU A 5 -9.04 3.20 -7.48
N LYS A 6 -9.48 4.38 -7.91
CA LYS A 6 -10.34 4.53 -9.09
C LYS A 6 -9.58 4.87 -10.37
N THR A 7 -8.38 5.41 -10.26
CA THR A 7 -7.59 5.83 -11.44
C THR A 7 -6.21 5.20 -11.42
N TYR A 8 -5.33 5.64 -10.52
CA TYR A 8 -3.90 5.31 -10.58
C TYR A 8 -3.57 3.81 -10.46
N LEU A 9 -4.29 3.07 -9.61
CA LEU A 9 -4.11 1.63 -9.48
C LEU A 9 -4.58 0.87 -10.74
N PRO A 10 -5.86 0.95 -11.15
CA PRO A 10 -6.35 0.20 -12.30
C PRO A 10 -5.76 0.67 -13.64
N ASP A 11 -5.49 1.96 -13.80
CA ASP A 11 -5.10 2.51 -15.11
C ASP A 11 -3.58 2.49 -15.33
N ASP A 12 -2.78 2.34 -14.27
CA ASP A 12 -1.31 2.39 -14.36
C ASP A 12 -0.63 1.21 -13.66
N LEU A 13 -0.68 1.16 -12.32
CA LEU A 13 0.17 0.25 -11.55
C LEU A 13 -0.19 -1.23 -11.72
N LEU A 14 -1.47 -1.58 -11.67
CA LEU A 14 -1.91 -2.98 -11.73
C LEU A 14 -1.72 -3.58 -13.11
N VAL A 15 -1.98 -2.81 -14.17
CA VAL A 15 -1.76 -3.26 -15.56
C VAL A 15 -0.29 -3.53 -15.82
N LYS A 16 0.61 -2.67 -15.32
CA LYS A 16 2.05 -2.88 -15.46
C LYS A 16 2.53 -4.11 -14.70
N ALA A 17 2.11 -4.26 -13.43
CA ALA A 17 2.49 -5.41 -12.62
C ALA A 17 2.00 -6.74 -13.23
N ASP A 18 0.74 -6.78 -13.68
CA ASP A 18 0.14 -7.96 -14.32
C ASP A 18 0.91 -8.35 -15.58
N ARG A 19 1.08 -7.42 -16.53
CA ARG A 19 1.80 -7.66 -17.78
C ARG A 19 3.23 -8.12 -17.57
N CYS A 20 3.96 -7.50 -16.64
CA CYS A 20 5.33 -7.90 -16.33
C CYS A 20 5.40 -9.30 -15.71
N SER A 21 4.50 -9.63 -14.80
CA SER A 21 4.49 -10.94 -14.13
C SER A 21 4.08 -12.07 -15.08
N MET A 22 3.01 -11.88 -15.86
CA MET A 22 2.52 -12.85 -16.85
C MET A 22 3.50 -13.08 -18.00
N ALA A 23 4.29 -12.06 -18.38
CA ALA A 23 5.36 -12.23 -19.37
C ALA A 23 6.41 -13.28 -18.95
N HIS A 24 6.49 -13.57 -17.64
CA HIS A 24 7.37 -14.58 -17.07
C HIS A 24 6.61 -15.75 -16.42
N ALA A 25 5.32 -15.92 -16.76
CA ALA A 25 4.44 -16.96 -16.20
C ALA A 25 4.37 -16.96 -14.65
N LEU A 26 4.53 -15.79 -14.02
CA LEU A 26 4.45 -15.64 -12.56
C LEU A 26 3.13 -14.98 -12.17
N GLU A 27 2.42 -15.53 -11.17
CA GLU A 27 1.23 -14.89 -10.61
C GLU A 27 1.61 -13.91 -9.48
N ALA A 28 1.57 -12.61 -9.76
CA ALA A 28 1.80 -11.57 -8.75
C ALA A 28 0.54 -11.30 -7.92
N ARG A 29 0.70 -11.22 -6.59
CA ARG A 29 -0.38 -10.86 -5.64
C ARG A 29 -0.15 -9.46 -5.06
N SER A 30 -1.24 -8.76 -4.74
CA SER A 30 -1.23 -7.42 -4.14
C SER A 30 -1.87 -7.43 -2.74
N PRO A 31 -1.16 -7.90 -1.69
CA PRO A 31 -1.75 -8.09 -0.36
C PRO A 31 -2.29 -6.80 0.28
N PHE A 32 -1.72 -5.63 -0.06
CA PHE A 32 -2.23 -4.35 0.42
C PHE A 32 -3.58 -3.91 -0.18
N LEU A 33 -4.06 -4.64 -1.20
CA LEU A 33 -5.39 -4.45 -1.79
C LEU A 33 -6.40 -5.49 -1.29
N ASP A 34 -6.06 -6.24 -0.24
CA ASP A 34 -7.01 -7.10 0.43
C ASP A 34 -8.24 -6.30 0.92
N ARG A 35 -9.41 -6.93 0.82
CA ARG A 35 -10.69 -6.28 1.11
C ARG A 35 -10.79 -5.85 2.56
N GLU A 36 -10.49 -6.75 3.48
CA GLU A 36 -10.63 -6.51 4.92
C GLU A 36 -9.64 -5.43 5.38
N LEU A 37 -8.41 -5.51 4.87
CA LEU A 37 -7.39 -4.50 5.14
C LEU A 37 -7.81 -3.12 4.62
N LEU A 38 -8.34 -3.03 3.40
CA LEU A 38 -8.78 -1.76 2.83
C LEU A 38 -9.93 -1.17 3.63
N GLU A 39 -10.95 -1.96 3.95
CA GLU A 39 -12.10 -1.51 4.75
C GLU A 39 -11.66 -0.95 6.11
N TYR A 40 -10.76 -1.66 6.80
CA TYR A 40 -10.15 -1.18 8.03
C TYR A 40 -9.42 0.16 7.82
N VAL A 41 -8.50 0.25 6.85
CA VAL A 41 -7.72 1.47 6.62
C VAL A 41 -8.59 2.64 6.16
N PHE A 42 -9.68 2.40 5.44
CA PHE A 42 -10.64 3.44 5.05
C PHE A 42 -11.39 4.01 6.26
N SER A 43 -11.69 3.19 7.27
CA SER A 43 -12.34 3.63 8.51
C SER A 43 -11.44 4.47 9.43
N LEU A 44 -10.11 4.39 9.28
CA LEU A 44 -9.17 5.10 10.15
C LEU A 44 -9.15 6.62 9.87
N PRO A 45 -8.92 7.45 10.90
CA PRO A 45 -8.67 8.88 10.74
C PRO A 45 -7.46 9.16 9.82
N ASP A 46 -7.56 10.21 9.01
CA ASP A 46 -6.48 10.55 8.07
C ASP A 46 -5.16 10.94 8.77
N ALA A 47 -5.22 11.46 10.00
CA ALA A 47 -4.06 11.76 10.84
C ALA A 47 -3.23 10.51 11.23
N MET A 48 -3.79 9.30 11.09
CA MET A 48 -3.06 8.04 11.26
C MET A 48 -2.37 7.59 9.96
N LYS A 49 -2.75 8.15 8.82
CA LYS A 49 -2.17 7.82 7.51
C LYS A 49 -1.09 8.83 7.13
N LEU A 50 -1.32 10.11 7.47
CA LEU A 50 -0.43 11.24 7.24
C LEU A 50 -0.35 12.07 8.52
N ARG A 51 0.88 12.33 8.99
CA ARG A 51 1.09 13.18 10.16
C ARG A 51 2.36 14.02 9.99
N TRP A 52 2.24 15.35 10.13
CA TRP A 52 3.37 16.29 10.04
C TRP A 52 4.23 16.10 8.77
N GLY A 53 3.60 15.90 7.61
CA GLY A 53 4.28 15.65 6.34
C GLY A 53 4.84 14.22 6.17
N ARG A 54 4.80 13.38 7.21
CA ARG A 54 5.20 11.98 7.14
C ARG A 54 4.04 11.11 6.67
N THR A 55 4.26 10.37 5.59
CA THR A 55 3.27 9.43 5.02
C THR A 55 3.40 8.04 5.63
N LYS A 56 2.35 7.23 5.46
CA LYS A 56 2.30 5.81 5.86
C LYS A 56 2.58 5.60 7.36
N VAL A 57 2.08 6.51 8.21
CA VAL A 57 2.39 6.50 9.65
C VAL A 57 1.94 5.20 10.31
N VAL A 58 0.67 4.84 10.19
CA VAL A 58 0.13 3.58 10.72
C VAL A 58 0.87 2.35 10.21
N LEU A 59 1.30 2.33 8.95
CA LEU A 59 2.07 1.22 8.38
C LEU A 59 3.46 1.12 9.00
N ARG A 60 4.15 2.26 9.21
CA ARG A 60 5.46 2.26 9.85
C ARG A 60 5.38 1.84 11.31
N GLU A 61 4.34 2.27 12.02
CA GLU A 61 4.08 1.87 13.41
C GLU A 61 3.78 0.37 13.51
N ALA A 62 2.91 -0.16 12.64
CA ALA A 62 2.55 -1.57 12.62
C ALA A 62 3.75 -2.53 12.39
N PHE A 63 4.78 -2.07 11.68
CA PHE A 63 5.99 -2.85 11.38
C PHE A 63 7.21 -2.41 12.19
N ALA A 64 7.04 -1.55 13.20
CA ALA A 64 8.16 -0.95 13.94
C ALA A 64 9.04 -1.97 14.67
N GLU A 65 8.46 -3.10 15.07
CA GLU A 65 9.15 -4.19 15.78
C GLU A 65 9.76 -5.24 14.84
N VAL A 66 9.31 -5.28 13.58
CA VAL A 66 9.71 -6.29 12.60
C VAL A 66 10.80 -5.78 11.66
N LEU A 67 10.81 -4.47 11.38
CA LEU A 67 11.74 -3.87 10.42
C LEU A 67 12.91 -3.15 11.11
N PRO A 68 14.12 -3.22 10.53
CA PRO A 68 15.26 -2.44 11.02
C PRO A 68 14.97 -0.92 11.00
N GLN A 69 15.45 -0.20 12.01
CA GLN A 69 15.30 1.26 12.14
C GLN A 69 15.69 2.06 10.88
N PRO A 70 16.76 1.71 10.13
CA PRO A 70 17.09 2.40 8.88
C PRO A 70 15.97 2.31 7.82
N VAL A 71 15.30 1.17 7.71
CA VAL A 71 14.19 0.97 6.76
C VAL A 71 12.97 1.80 7.18
N LEU A 72 12.69 1.85 8.48
CA LEU A 72 11.57 2.61 9.05
C LEU A 72 11.75 4.14 8.98
N ARG A 73 12.96 4.64 8.71
CA ARG A 73 13.28 6.08 8.63
C ARG A 73 13.56 6.59 7.22
N ARG A 74 13.72 5.69 6.25
CA ARG A 74 13.79 6.01 4.81
C ARG A 74 12.50 6.65 4.32
#